data_AF-A0A7J6QX64-F1
#
_entry.id   AF-A0A7J6QX64-F1
#
_cell.length_a   1.000
_cell.length_b   1.000
_cell.length_c   1.000
_cell.angle_alpha   90.00
_cell.angle_beta   90.00
_cell.angle_gamma   90.00
#
_symmetry.space_group_name_H-M   'P 1'
#
loop_
_entity.id
_entity.type
_entity.pdbx_description
1 polymer ?
#
loop_
_entity_poly.entity_id
_entity_poly.type
_entity_poly.pdbx_seq_one_letter_code
_entity_poly.pdbx_strand_id
1 'polypeptide(L)'
;VTGKLALAVLYLAMMWYLWVFDYEAKRPSLFSDLTSGETTVIGWFLTLEFIIFVAYVITHWFYPYIVSKLELWPTGAKLWFRFRQVDSPHKDSVKFSYRPSGVFGRRYTFTYSGTVDRDGYPHGYGVWSDDSYHGECLFGRWRHGLPVGPFTSRERGSGATFSSQHIAYCTSRMEGLDQKYCIPIRSHQGLRYGVCGVEASTGGGFFGHLPTTGEHILFESLSGAIAEVRASRAPAKIMASDDDQLSVDDDDVSSTAHRQYAAQAQDEMNLDLDFTIVNDDEL
;
A
#
# COMPACT_ATOMS: atom_id res chain seq x y z
N VAL A 1 17.81 -0.57 -1.07
CA VAL A 1 18.25 -1.86 -0.47
C VAL A 1 19.00 -2.73 -1.48
N THR A 2 18.49 -2.88 -2.71
CA THR A 2 19.13 -3.58 -3.85
C THR A 2 20.62 -3.25 -4.08
N GLY A 3 20.99 -1.97 -4.06
CA GLY A 3 22.40 -1.57 -4.26
C GLY A 3 23.35 -2.02 -3.15
N LYS A 4 22.88 -2.14 -1.90
CA LYS A 4 23.73 -2.51 -0.75
C LYS A 4 24.05 -4.01 -0.74
N LEU A 5 23.12 -4.86 -1.18
CA LEU A 5 23.34 -6.31 -1.26
C LEU A 5 24.25 -6.67 -2.44
N ALA A 6 24.06 -6.04 -3.60
CA ALA A 6 24.95 -6.23 -4.74
C ALA A 6 26.41 -5.84 -4.39
N LEU A 7 26.59 -4.76 -3.63
CA LEU A 7 27.91 -4.37 -3.11
C LEU A 7 28.49 -5.39 -2.14
N ALA A 8 27.65 -5.97 -1.26
CA ALA A 8 28.09 -7.00 -0.32
C ALA A 8 28.52 -8.29 -1.03
N VAL A 9 27.77 -8.72 -2.06
CA VAL A 9 28.13 -9.89 -2.89
C VAL A 9 29.40 -9.62 -3.68
N LEU A 10 29.54 -8.43 -4.30
CA LEU A 10 30.77 -8.04 -4.99
C LEU A 10 31.97 -8.01 -4.05
N TYR A 11 31.78 -7.50 -2.83
CA TYR A 11 32.82 -7.42 -1.81
C TYR A 11 33.25 -8.82 -1.33
N LEU A 12 32.29 -9.72 -1.10
CA LEU A 12 32.58 -11.11 -0.75
C LEU A 12 33.30 -11.84 -1.89
N ALA A 13 32.85 -11.69 -3.13
CA ALA A 13 33.51 -12.24 -4.30
C ALA A 13 34.94 -11.70 -4.48
N MET A 14 35.17 -10.41 -4.20
CA MET A 14 36.49 -9.80 -4.23
C MET A 14 37.39 -10.29 -3.10
N MET A 15 36.86 -10.45 -1.89
CA MET A 15 37.57 -11.06 -0.76
C MET A 15 37.95 -12.51 -1.07
N TRP A 16 37.05 -13.27 -1.70
CA TRP A 16 37.32 -14.63 -2.18
C TRP A 16 38.40 -14.65 -3.25
N TYR A 17 38.33 -13.76 -4.24
CA TYR A 17 39.35 -13.64 -5.27
C TYR A 17 40.72 -13.34 -4.65
N LEU A 18 40.78 -12.40 -3.70
CA LEU A 18 42.02 -12.06 -2.99
C LEU A 18 42.54 -13.19 -2.12
N TRP A 19 41.66 -14.00 -1.52
CA TRP A 19 42.04 -15.15 -0.69
C TRP A 19 42.59 -16.32 -1.52
N VAL A 20 42.05 -16.53 -2.72
CA VAL A 20 42.49 -17.58 -3.67
C VAL A 20 43.69 -17.11 -4.52
N PHE A 21 44.02 -15.82 -4.51
CA PHE A 21 45.14 -15.28 -5.26
C PHE A 21 46.46 -15.48 -4.52
N ASP A 22 47.29 -16.39 -5.01
CA ASP A 22 48.64 -16.57 -4.51
C ASP A 22 49.54 -15.43 -5.01
N TYR A 23 49.93 -14.56 -4.07
CA TYR A 23 50.73 -13.38 -4.34
C TYR A 23 52.15 -13.73 -4.84
N GLU A 24 52.74 -14.81 -4.34
CA GLU A 24 54.10 -15.21 -4.72
C GLU A 24 54.13 -15.80 -6.13
N ALA A 25 53.14 -16.63 -6.46
CA ALA A 25 53.04 -17.25 -7.77
C ALA A 25 52.46 -16.32 -8.86
N LYS A 26 51.96 -15.13 -8.48
CA LYS A 26 51.28 -14.15 -9.36
C LYS A 26 50.20 -14.78 -10.27
N ARG A 27 49.63 -15.89 -9.83
CA ARG A 27 48.58 -16.64 -10.53
C ARG A 27 47.55 -17.07 -9.50
N PRO A 28 46.26 -17.17 -9.86
CA PRO A 28 45.31 -17.82 -8.98
C PRO A 28 45.81 -19.26 -8.72
N SER A 29 45.97 -19.64 -7.45
CA SER A 29 46.37 -21.00 -7.06
C SER A 29 45.20 -21.94 -7.32
N LEU A 30 45.01 -22.26 -8.59
CA LEU A 30 43.76 -22.84 -9.06
C LEU A 30 43.74 -24.32 -8.68
N PHE A 31 43.17 -24.61 -7.50
CA PHE A 31 42.71 -25.90 -6.98
C PHE A 31 43.70 -27.07 -6.91
N SER A 32 44.91 -26.95 -7.46
CA SER A 32 45.87 -28.05 -7.55
C SER A 32 46.60 -28.35 -6.24
N ASP A 33 46.75 -27.34 -5.37
CA ASP A 33 47.51 -27.44 -4.13
C ASP A 33 46.63 -27.48 -2.88
N LEU A 34 45.30 -27.47 -3.05
CA LEU A 34 44.35 -27.53 -1.93
C LEU A 34 44.20 -28.97 -1.45
N THR A 35 44.23 -29.16 -0.13
CA THR A 35 43.90 -30.45 0.46
C THR A 35 42.44 -30.80 0.20
N SER A 36 42.11 -32.10 0.17
CA SER A 36 40.73 -32.57 -0.08
C SER A 36 39.70 -32.00 0.92
N GLY A 37 40.16 -31.63 2.12
CA GLY A 37 39.34 -30.94 3.12
C GLY A 37 39.00 -29.50 2.72
N GLU A 38 40.00 -28.74 2.27
CA GLU A 38 39.82 -27.33 1.87
C GLU A 38 38.94 -27.20 0.64
N THR A 39 39.11 -28.08 -0.36
CA THR A 39 38.24 -28.09 -1.55
C THR A 39 36.78 -28.37 -1.19
N THR A 40 36.55 -29.25 -0.21
CA THR A 40 35.19 -29.59 0.26
C THR A 40 34.53 -28.40 0.95
N VAL A 41 35.26 -27.71 1.82
CA VAL A 41 34.76 -26.52 2.53
C VAL A 41 34.41 -25.39 1.56
N ILE A 42 35.29 -25.12 0.57
CA ILE A 42 35.03 -24.10 -0.45
C ILE A 42 33.81 -24.45 -1.30
N GLY A 43 33.66 -25.72 -1.69
CA GLY A 43 32.48 -26.19 -2.42
C GLY A 43 31.18 -25.93 -1.66
N TRP A 44 31.17 -26.14 -0.34
CA TRP A 44 30.02 -25.82 0.51
C TRP A 44 29.70 -24.34 0.56
N PHE A 45 30.71 -23.47 0.68
CA PHE A 45 30.49 -22.02 0.69
C PHE A 45 29.92 -21.51 -0.63
N LEU A 46 30.47 -21.93 -1.77
CA LEU A 46 29.97 -21.55 -3.09
C LEU A 46 28.53 -22.03 -3.30
N THR A 47 28.22 -23.24 -2.84
CA THR A 47 26.86 -23.79 -2.90
C THR A 47 25.90 -22.96 -2.05
N LEU A 48 26.28 -22.61 -0.82
CA LEU A 48 25.46 -21.82 0.09
C LEU A 48 25.25 -20.39 -0.44
N GLU A 49 26.29 -19.76 -0.98
CA GLU A 49 26.21 -18.44 -1.60
C GLU A 49 25.27 -18.46 -2.81
N PHE A 50 25.38 -19.49 -3.67
CA PHE A 50 24.48 -19.67 -4.80
C PHE A 50 23.02 -19.86 -4.34
N ILE A 51 22.78 -20.64 -3.29
CA ILE A 51 21.43 -20.83 -2.72
C ILE A 51 20.87 -19.50 -2.21
N ILE A 52 21.66 -18.70 -1.49
CA ILE A 52 21.25 -17.37 -1.01
C ILE A 52 20.95 -16.44 -2.19
N PHE A 53 21.79 -16.43 -3.22
CA PHE A 53 21.57 -15.63 -4.42
C PHE A 53 20.29 -16.02 -5.15
N VAL A 54 20.04 -17.32 -5.35
CA VAL A 54 18.80 -17.82 -5.96
C VAL A 54 17.59 -17.44 -5.11
N ALA A 55 17.66 -17.60 -3.79
CA ALA A 55 16.60 -17.18 -2.88
C ALA A 55 16.33 -15.66 -2.97
N TYR A 56 17.38 -14.85 -3.10
CA TYR A 56 17.27 -13.41 -3.30
C TYR A 56 16.56 -13.07 -4.61
N VAL A 57 16.99 -13.65 -5.74
CA VAL A 57 16.37 -13.45 -7.05
C VAL A 57 14.89 -13.86 -7.01
N ILE A 58 14.58 -15.00 -6.40
CA ILE A 58 13.20 -15.46 -6.26
C ILE A 58 12.37 -14.47 -5.44
N THR A 59 12.86 -14.02 -4.29
CA THR A 59 12.09 -13.16 -3.37
C THR A 59 11.94 -11.72 -3.86
N HIS A 60 12.93 -11.16 -4.54
CA HIS A 60 12.94 -9.74 -4.91
C HIS A 60 12.53 -9.47 -6.36
N TRP A 61 12.73 -10.42 -7.27
CA TRP A 61 12.41 -10.24 -8.69
C TRP A 61 11.26 -11.14 -9.11
N PHE A 62 11.40 -12.45 -8.91
CA PHE A 62 10.41 -13.40 -9.41
C PHE A 62 9.08 -13.29 -8.67
N TYR A 63 9.09 -13.16 -7.34
CA TYR A 63 7.90 -13.06 -6.51
C TYR A 63 7.06 -11.82 -6.84
N PRO A 64 7.59 -10.57 -6.84
CA PRO A 64 6.80 -9.41 -7.22
C PRO A 64 6.34 -9.46 -8.67
N TYR A 65 7.14 -10.04 -9.58
CA TYR A 65 6.76 -10.22 -10.97
C TYR A 65 5.55 -11.16 -11.11
N ILE A 66 5.57 -12.33 -10.46
CA ILE A 66 4.45 -13.27 -10.44
C ILE A 66 3.19 -12.59 -9.88
N VAL A 67 3.31 -11.95 -8.71
CA VAL A 67 2.17 -11.34 -8.02
C VAL A 67 1.58 -10.18 -8.84
N SER A 68 2.41 -9.38 -9.49
CA SER A 68 1.95 -8.21 -10.25
C SER A 68 1.48 -8.50 -11.68
N LYS A 69 2.06 -9.50 -12.37
CA LYS A 69 1.83 -9.71 -13.81
C LYS A 69 1.01 -10.92 -14.16
N LEU A 70 1.01 -11.97 -13.34
CA LEU A 70 0.33 -13.20 -13.73
C LEU A 70 -1.18 -13.19 -13.47
N GLU A 71 -1.74 -12.07 -12.98
CA GLU A 71 -3.17 -11.93 -12.66
C GLU A 71 -3.74 -13.22 -12.03
N LEU A 72 -2.95 -13.90 -11.18
CA LEU A 72 -3.34 -15.18 -10.59
C LEU A 72 -4.43 -15.02 -9.53
N TRP A 73 -5.12 -13.87 -9.55
CA TRP A 73 -6.40 -13.68 -8.89
C TRP A 73 -7.45 -14.52 -9.63
N PRO A 74 -8.26 -15.34 -8.96
CA PRO A 74 -8.41 -15.55 -7.51
C PRO A 74 -7.64 -16.78 -6.98
N THR A 75 -7.20 -17.68 -7.85
CA THR A 75 -6.78 -19.05 -7.47
C THR A 75 -5.36 -19.11 -6.90
N GLY A 76 -4.40 -18.40 -7.52
CA GLY A 76 -3.02 -18.34 -7.03
C GLY A 76 -2.92 -17.49 -5.76
N ALA A 77 -3.69 -16.42 -5.66
CA ALA A 77 -3.81 -15.65 -4.42
C ALA A 77 -4.37 -16.50 -3.26
N LYS A 78 -5.44 -17.27 -3.52
CA LYS A 78 -6.00 -18.23 -2.54
C LYS A 78 -5.00 -19.31 -2.17
N LEU A 79 -4.23 -19.85 -3.10
CA LEU A 79 -3.24 -20.89 -2.82
C LEU A 79 -2.07 -20.33 -1.99
N TRP A 80 -1.55 -19.18 -2.40
CA TRP A 80 -0.34 -18.58 -1.83
C TRP A 80 -0.58 -17.98 -0.45
N PHE A 81 -1.56 -17.09 -0.34
CA PHE A 81 -1.91 -16.43 0.93
C PHE A 81 -2.86 -17.27 1.79
N ARG A 82 -3.32 -18.42 1.28
CA ARG A 82 -4.23 -19.34 1.97
C ARG A 82 -5.47 -18.61 2.52
N PHE A 83 -6.03 -17.71 1.71
CA PHE A 83 -7.23 -16.95 2.08
C PHE A 83 -8.35 -17.91 2.48
N ARG A 84 -8.94 -17.65 3.64
CA ARG A 84 -10.16 -18.32 4.10
C ARG A 84 -11.07 -17.27 4.69
N GLN A 85 -12.35 -17.33 4.32
CA GLN A 85 -13.37 -16.57 5.03
C GLN A 85 -13.50 -17.16 6.44
N VAL A 86 -13.64 -16.29 7.43
CA VAL A 86 -13.84 -16.64 8.82
C VAL A 86 -15.15 -16.01 9.25
N ASP A 87 -15.87 -16.65 10.16
CA ASP A 87 -17.11 -16.09 10.67
C ASP A 87 -16.85 -14.73 11.29
N SER A 88 -17.63 -13.74 10.86
CA SER A 88 -17.61 -12.43 11.47
C SER A 88 -18.61 -12.40 12.62
N PRO A 89 -18.25 -11.84 13.78
CA PRO A 89 -19.21 -11.63 14.86
C PRO A 89 -20.29 -10.61 14.48
N HIS A 90 -20.03 -9.74 13.51
CA HIS A 90 -20.99 -8.72 13.05
C HIS A 90 -21.59 -9.15 11.71
N LYS A 91 -22.92 -9.07 11.62
CA LYS A 91 -23.68 -9.49 10.44
C LYS A 91 -23.35 -8.69 9.18
N ASP A 92 -22.94 -7.43 9.35
CA ASP A 92 -22.68 -6.49 8.27
C ASP A 92 -21.20 -6.36 7.90
N SER A 93 -20.35 -7.27 8.41
CA SER A 93 -18.94 -7.28 8.07
C SER A 93 -18.47 -8.64 7.57
N VAL A 94 -17.53 -8.60 6.64
CA VAL A 94 -16.91 -9.77 6.06
C VAL A 94 -15.49 -9.88 6.59
N LYS A 95 -15.19 -10.99 7.26
CA LYS A 95 -13.89 -11.27 7.84
C LYS A 95 -13.17 -12.37 7.06
N PHE A 96 -11.90 -12.12 6.76
CA PHE A 96 -11.04 -13.07 6.08
C PHE A 96 -9.75 -13.24 6.88
N SER A 97 -9.10 -14.38 6.63
CA SER A 97 -7.85 -14.72 7.27
C SER A 97 -6.86 -15.28 6.27
N TYR A 98 -5.61 -14.82 6.36
CA TYR A 98 -4.57 -15.04 5.37
C TYR A 98 -3.18 -15.18 6.00
N ARG A 99 -2.20 -15.63 5.20
CA ARG A 99 -0.79 -15.79 5.59
C ARG A 99 0.12 -15.04 4.60
N PRO A 100 0.63 -13.85 4.94
CA PRO A 100 1.46 -13.04 4.05
C PRO A 100 2.81 -13.71 3.74
N SER A 101 3.40 -14.39 4.74
CA SER A 101 4.71 -15.05 4.62
C SER A 101 4.62 -16.52 4.16
N GLY A 102 3.53 -16.91 3.49
CA GLY A 102 3.34 -18.26 2.96
C GLY A 102 3.00 -19.32 4.01
N VAL A 103 3.37 -20.58 3.75
CA VAL A 103 2.83 -21.76 4.45
C VAL A 103 3.16 -21.78 5.94
N PHE A 104 4.35 -21.33 6.33
CA PHE A 104 4.80 -21.32 7.74
C PHE A 104 4.60 -19.97 8.44
N GLY A 105 4.03 -18.98 7.76
CA GLY A 105 3.79 -17.66 8.32
C GLY A 105 2.70 -17.63 9.39
N ARG A 106 2.82 -16.65 10.29
CA ARG A 106 1.72 -16.27 11.19
C ARG A 106 0.49 -15.93 10.36
N ARG A 107 -0.69 -16.27 10.90
CA ARG A 107 -1.97 -15.95 10.29
C ARG A 107 -2.45 -14.60 10.78
N TYR A 108 -2.95 -13.81 9.85
CA TYR A 108 -3.51 -12.49 10.07
C TYR A 108 -4.96 -12.50 9.59
N THR A 109 -5.72 -11.50 9.98
CA THR A 109 -7.10 -11.29 9.59
C THR A 109 -7.29 -9.89 9.06
N PHE A 110 -8.15 -9.77 8.05
CA PHE A 110 -8.66 -8.48 7.63
C PHE A 110 -10.18 -8.53 7.57
N THR A 111 -10.80 -7.38 7.81
CA THR A 111 -12.25 -7.24 7.86
C THR A 111 -12.66 -6.04 7.02
N TYR A 112 -13.73 -6.21 6.25
CA TYR A 112 -14.43 -5.10 5.62
C TYR A 112 -15.82 -4.96 6.23
N SER A 113 -16.21 -3.76 6.61
CA SER A 113 -17.53 -3.42 7.13
C SER A 113 -18.08 -2.25 6.35
N GLY A 114 -19.22 -2.42 5.68
CA GLY A 114 -19.80 -1.36 4.86
C GLY A 114 -20.71 -1.89 3.77
N THR A 115 -21.15 -0.99 2.90
CA THR A 115 -22.03 -1.37 1.79
C THR A 115 -21.24 -2.10 0.69
N VAL A 116 -21.97 -2.95 -0.04
CA VAL A 116 -21.46 -3.67 -1.22
C VAL A 116 -22.35 -3.40 -2.42
N ASP A 117 -21.78 -3.48 -3.61
CA ASP A 117 -22.56 -3.38 -4.86
C ASP A 117 -23.27 -4.70 -5.20
N ARG A 118 -23.94 -4.71 -6.36
CA ARG A 118 -24.69 -5.88 -6.85
C ARG A 118 -23.81 -7.09 -7.14
N ASP A 119 -22.52 -6.85 -7.39
CA ASP A 119 -21.53 -7.88 -7.69
C ASP A 119 -20.82 -8.37 -6.40
N GLY A 120 -21.17 -7.78 -5.25
CA GLY A 120 -20.63 -8.14 -3.95
C GLY A 120 -19.29 -7.48 -3.61
N TYR A 121 -18.88 -6.45 -4.37
CA TYR A 121 -17.66 -5.70 -4.09
C TYR A 121 -17.92 -4.53 -3.12
N PRO A 122 -16.95 -4.18 -2.26
CA PRO A 122 -16.97 -2.94 -1.48
C PRO A 122 -17.40 -1.73 -2.30
N HIS A 123 -18.47 -1.07 -1.89
CA HIS A 123 -19.01 0.08 -2.61
C HIS A 123 -19.73 1.02 -1.65
N GLY A 124 -19.56 2.33 -1.78
CA GLY A 124 -20.12 3.31 -0.85
C GLY A 124 -19.20 3.55 0.34
N TYR A 125 -19.72 3.88 1.53
CA TYR A 125 -18.88 4.09 2.70
C TYR A 125 -18.59 2.77 3.41
N GLY A 126 -17.35 2.60 3.83
CA GLY A 126 -16.93 1.40 4.52
C GLY A 126 -15.59 1.53 5.21
N VAL A 127 -15.30 0.55 6.06
CA VAL A 127 -14.09 0.42 6.86
C VAL A 127 -13.40 -0.88 6.50
N TRP A 128 -12.14 -0.78 6.12
CA TRP A 128 -11.23 -1.89 6.00
C TRP A 128 -10.26 -1.90 7.18
N SER A 129 -9.99 -3.06 7.75
CA SER A 129 -9.00 -3.20 8.82
C SER A 129 -8.23 -4.50 8.67
N ASP A 130 -6.90 -4.40 8.63
CA ASP A 130 -5.97 -5.53 8.60
C ASP A 130 -5.14 -5.57 9.90
N ASP A 131 -5.06 -6.74 10.52
CA ASP A 131 -4.40 -6.92 11.82
C ASP A 131 -2.89 -7.18 11.75
N SER A 132 -2.32 -7.27 10.55
CA SER A 132 -0.89 -7.47 10.33
C SER A 132 -0.06 -6.22 10.65
N TYR A 133 1.26 -6.40 10.84
CA TYR A 133 2.14 -5.28 11.16
C TYR A 133 2.16 -4.22 10.05
N HIS A 134 2.15 -4.67 8.79
CA HIS A 134 1.99 -3.80 7.61
C HIS A 134 0.53 -3.68 7.15
N GLY A 135 -0.40 -4.09 8.02
CA GLY A 135 -1.82 -3.96 7.77
C GLY A 135 -2.26 -2.52 7.94
N GLU A 136 -3.34 -2.17 7.26
CA GLU A 136 -3.92 -0.83 7.29
C GLU A 136 -5.34 -0.83 7.85
N CYS A 137 -5.72 0.29 8.46
CA CYS A 137 -7.08 0.61 8.84
C CYS A 137 -7.53 1.79 7.97
N LEU A 138 -8.38 1.53 6.97
CA LEU A 138 -8.85 2.50 6.00
C LEU A 138 -10.34 2.76 6.21
N PHE A 139 -10.70 4.03 6.40
CA PHE A 139 -12.05 4.53 6.47
C PHE A 139 -12.31 5.48 5.31
N GLY A 140 -13.38 5.25 4.55
CA GLY A 140 -13.77 6.19 3.51
C GLY A 140 -14.70 5.60 2.47
N ARG A 141 -14.67 6.18 1.28
CA ARG A 141 -15.49 5.75 0.16
C ARG A 141 -14.80 4.65 -0.64
N TRP A 142 -15.61 3.70 -1.08
CA TRP A 142 -15.24 2.55 -1.89
C TRP A 142 -16.04 2.57 -3.18
N ARG A 143 -15.42 2.10 -4.26
CA ARG A 143 -16.06 1.91 -5.55
C ARG A 143 -15.58 0.61 -6.16
N HIS A 144 -16.47 -0.37 -6.21
CA HIS A 144 -16.22 -1.65 -6.86
C HIS A 144 -14.93 -2.33 -6.36
N GLY A 145 -14.73 -2.34 -5.04
CA GLY A 145 -13.57 -2.97 -4.40
C GLY A 145 -12.35 -2.08 -4.22
N LEU A 146 -12.33 -0.87 -4.78
CA LEU A 146 -11.21 0.06 -4.64
C LEU A 146 -11.56 1.23 -3.71
N PRO A 147 -10.65 1.65 -2.81
CA PRO A 147 -10.82 2.88 -2.07
C PRO A 147 -10.73 4.06 -3.05
N VAL A 148 -11.68 4.99 -2.94
CA VAL A 148 -11.74 6.21 -3.74
C VAL A 148 -11.84 7.40 -2.82
N GLY A 149 -11.17 8.50 -3.18
CA GLY A 149 -11.21 9.72 -2.38
C GLY A 149 -12.66 10.19 -2.13
N PRO A 150 -12.95 10.80 -0.97
CA PRO A 150 -12.05 11.00 0.18
C PRO A 150 -11.96 9.75 1.08
N PHE A 151 -10.77 9.50 1.63
CA PHE A 151 -10.54 8.45 2.65
C PHE A 151 -9.35 8.79 3.54
N THR A 152 -9.29 8.14 4.71
CA THR A 152 -8.13 8.15 5.61
C THR A 152 -7.69 6.70 5.85
N SER A 153 -6.39 6.44 5.81
CA SER A 153 -5.79 5.14 6.12
C SER A 153 -4.70 5.29 7.17
N ARG A 154 -4.53 4.28 8.02
CA ARG A 154 -3.45 4.22 9.01
C ARG A 154 -2.82 2.84 9.03
N GLU A 155 -1.50 2.78 8.82
CA GLU A 155 -0.73 1.54 8.98
C GLU A 155 -0.59 1.20 10.47
N ARG A 156 -0.87 -0.06 10.83
CA ARG A 156 -0.90 -0.51 12.22
C ARG A 156 0.49 -0.52 12.87
N GLY A 157 1.52 -0.96 12.15
CA GLY A 157 2.86 -1.19 12.71
C GLY A 157 3.69 0.07 12.89
N SER A 158 3.77 0.90 11.85
CA SER A 158 4.52 2.17 11.92
C SER A 158 3.68 3.32 12.49
N GLY A 159 2.35 3.20 12.45
CA GLY A 159 1.44 4.31 12.76
C GLY A 159 1.39 5.37 11.66
N ALA A 160 1.94 5.12 10.48
CA ALA A 160 1.86 6.05 9.35
C ALA A 160 0.41 6.29 8.95
N THR A 161 0.05 7.57 8.79
CA THR A 161 -1.29 8.00 8.41
C THR A 161 -1.24 8.56 7.00
N PHE A 162 -2.26 8.21 6.23
CA PHE A 162 -2.47 8.62 4.85
C PHE A 162 -3.87 9.23 4.74
N SER A 163 -3.99 10.30 3.97
CA SER A 163 -5.28 10.90 3.66
C SER A 163 -5.37 11.15 2.17
N SER A 164 -6.51 10.79 1.60
CA SER A 164 -6.89 11.10 0.23
C SER A 164 -7.98 12.14 0.23
N GLN A 165 -7.72 13.27 -0.42
CA GLN A 165 -8.68 14.38 -0.55
C GLN A 165 -8.98 14.68 -2.01
N HIS A 166 -10.18 15.18 -2.27
CA HIS A 166 -10.54 15.72 -3.58
C HIS A 166 -9.98 17.13 -3.76
N ILE A 167 -9.14 17.30 -4.77
CA ILE A 167 -8.57 18.57 -5.19
C ILE A 167 -9.15 18.95 -6.54
N ALA A 168 -9.81 20.10 -6.60
CA ALA A 168 -10.24 20.68 -7.88
C ALA A 168 -9.02 21.24 -8.63
N TYR A 169 -8.98 21.02 -9.93
CA TYR A 169 -7.96 21.55 -10.81
C TYR A 169 -8.57 22.22 -12.04
N CYS A 170 -7.82 23.15 -12.62
CA CYS A 170 -8.10 23.75 -13.91
C CYS A 170 -6.85 23.62 -14.79
N THR A 171 -7.00 23.14 -16.02
CA THR A 171 -5.89 23.00 -16.96
C THR A 171 -6.26 23.50 -18.33
N SER A 172 -5.36 24.26 -18.95
CA SER A 172 -5.42 24.67 -20.35
C SER A 172 -4.62 23.72 -21.26
N ARG A 173 -3.95 22.72 -20.70
CA ARG A 173 -3.11 21.79 -21.46
C ARG A 173 -3.96 20.75 -22.17
N MET A 174 -3.48 20.28 -23.32
CA MET A 174 -4.11 19.21 -24.10
C MET A 174 -3.88 17.81 -23.50
N GLU A 175 -2.69 17.58 -22.94
CA GLU A 175 -2.31 16.31 -22.33
C GLU A 175 -3.21 15.90 -21.14
N GLY A 176 -3.30 14.59 -20.90
CA GLY A 176 -3.93 14.03 -19.69
C GLY A 176 -3.10 14.35 -18.44
N LEU A 177 -3.70 14.25 -17.26
CA LEU A 177 -3.00 14.48 -15.99
C LEU A 177 -1.83 13.50 -15.75
N ASP A 178 -1.93 12.31 -16.35
CA ASP A 178 -0.95 11.23 -16.32
C ASP A 178 0.12 11.35 -17.43
N GLN A 179 -0.02 12.33 -18.32
CA GLN A 179 0.82 12.49 -19.49
C GLN A 179 1.62 13.79 -19.44
N LYS A 180 2.83 13.73 -19.97
CA LYS A 180 3.71 14.90 -20.10
C LYS A 180 4.28 14.93 -21.49
N TYR A 181 3.84 15.88 -22.31
CA TYR A 181 4.45 16.09 -23.62
C TYR A 181 5.76 16.84 -23.45
N CYS A 182 6.71 16.56 -24.35
CA CYS A 182 7.99 17.28 -24.38
C CYS A 182 7.78 18.76 -24.70
N ILE A 183 6.72 19.09 -25.45
CA ILE A 183 6.31 20.45 -25.77
C ILE A 183 4.86 20.60 -25.29
N PRO A 184 4.57 21.54 -24.38
CA PRO A 184 3.21 21.73 -23.87
C PRO A 184 2.32 22.31 -24.97
N ILE A 185 1.20 21.64 -25.25
CA ILE A 185 0.21 22.07 -26.23
C ILE A 185 -1.05 22.55 -25.49
N ARG A 186 -1.59 23.70 -25.89
CA ARG A 186 -2.86 24.20 -25.36
C ARG A 186 -4.04 23.41 -25.94
N SER A 187 -5.00 23.06 -25.10
CA SER A 187 -6.23 22.38 -25.53
C SER A 187 -7.04 23.28 -26.47
N HIS A 188 -7.52 22.70 -27.58
CA HIS A 188 -8.46 23.36 -28.49
C HIS A 188 -9.84 23.59 -27.87
N GLN A 189 -10.19 22.82 -26.83
CA GLN A 189 -11.46 22.92 -26.11
C GLN A 189 -11.45 24.02 -25.02
N GLY A 190 -10.35 24.77 -24.87
CA GLY A 190 -10.22 25.81 -23.86
C GLY A 190 -9.78 25.28 -22.49
N LEU A 191 -10.31 25.90 -21.42
CA LEU A 191 -10.04 25.49 -20.04
C LEU A 191 -10.86 24.25 -19.69
N ARG A 192 -10.20 23.24 -19.11
CA ARG A 192 -10.84 22.03 -18.58
C ARG A 192 -10.78 22.06 -17.06
N TYR A 193 -11.88 21.67 -16.44
CA TYR A 193 -12.00 21.57 -14.99
C TYR A 193 -12.13 20.11 -14.61
N GLY A 194 -11.62 19.76 -13.45
CA GLY A 194 -11.80 18.44 -12.90
C GLY A 194 -11.55 18.39 -11.41
N VAL A 195 -11.85 17.24 -10.83
CA VAL A 195 -11.51 16.91 -9.45
C VAL A 195 -10.66 15.64 -9.49
N CYS A 196 -9.55 15.64 -8.78
CA CYS A 196 -8.71 14.46 -8.60
C CYS A 196 -8.61 14.10 -7.11
N GLY A 197 -8.67 12.80 -6.80
CA GLY A 197 -8.25 12.31 -5.50
C GLY A 197 -6.73 12.41 -5.38
N VAL A 198 -6.23 13.05 -4.34
CA VAL A 198 -4.80 13.15 -4.04
C VAL A 198 -4.55 12.53 -2.69
N GLU A 199 -3.81 11.43 -2.70
CA GLU A 199 -3.37 10.74 -1.51
C GLU A 199 -1.99 11.26 -1.09
N ALA A 200 -1.88 11.60 0.18
CA ALA A 200 -0.64 12.05 0.80
C ALA A 200 -0.46 11.39 2.16
N SER A 201 0.79 11.23 2.58
CA SER A 201 1.08 10.87 3.97
C SER A 201 0.95 12.10 4.84
N THR A 202 0.06 12.02 5.84
CA THR A 202 -0.20 13.08 6.80
C THR A 202 0.53 12.86 8.13
N GLY A 203 1.03 11.64 8.40
CA GLY A 203 1.75 11.33 9.63
C GLY A 203 2.63 10.07 9.55
N GLY A 204 3.59 9.97 10.48
CA GLY A 204 4.46 8.81 10.70
C GLY A 204 5.74 8.74 9.85
N GLY A 205 5.71 9.08 8.55
CA GLY A 205 6.92 9.04 7.70
C GLY A 205 6.77 9.66 6.32
N PHE A 206 7.90 9.96 5.67
CA PHE A 206 7.91 10.46 4.28
C PHE A 206 8.05 9.30 3.30
N PHE A 207 7.06 9.14 2.43
CA PHE A 207 7.03 8.09 1.42
C PHE A 207 7.35 8.68 0.05
N GLY A 208 8.43 8.24 -0.58
CA GLY A 208 8.88 8.81 -1.86
C GLY A 208 7.95 8.60 -3.06
N HIS A 209 6.92 7.76 -2.93
CA HIS A 209 5.88 7.56 -3.94
C HIS A 209 4.63 8.42 -3.68
N LEU A 210 4.60 9.16 -2.57
CA LEU A 210 3.53 10.10 -2.23
C LEU A 210 4.07 11.55 -2.32
N PRO A 211 3.22 12.54 -2.63
CA PRO A 211 1.80 12.42 -2.94
C PRO A 211 1.55 11.70 -4.28
N THR A 212 0.42 11.01 -4.38
CA THR A 212 -0.02 10.35 -5.62
C THR A 212 -1.44 10.75 -5.98
N THR A 213 -1.73 10.79 -7.29
CA THR A 213 -3.06 11.12 -7.81
C THR A 213 -3.81 9.85 -8.17
N GLY A 214 -5.06 9.73 -7.69
CA GLY A 214 -5.97 8.65 -8.02
C GLY A 214 -6.99 9.02 -9.09
N GLU A 215 -8.24 8.64 -8.86
CA GLU A 215 -9.36 8.86 -9.77
C GLU A 215 -9.52 10.35 -10.12
N HIS A 216 -9.77 10.61 -11.41
CA HIS A 216 -10.03 11.95 -11.95
C HIS A 216 -11.41 12.03 -12.58
N ILE A 217 -12.17 13.05 -12.21
CA ILE A 217 -13.51 13.32 -12.73
C ILE A 217 -13.46 14.66 -13.45
N LEU A 218 -13.81 14.66 -14.74
CA LEU A 218 -13.88 15.88 -15.54
C LEU A 218 -15.24 16.56 -15.37
N PHE A 219 -15.24 17.88 -15.30
CA PHE A 219 -16.43 18.70 -15.19
C PHE A 219 -16.48 19.72 -16.33
N GLU A 220 -17.69 19.96 -16.84
CA GLU A 220 -17.93 20.97 -17.88
C GLU A 220 -17.75 22.41 -17.36
N SER A 221 -17.88 22.62 -16.04
CA SER A 221 -17.78 23.94 -15.41
C SER A 221 -17.02 23.91 -14.09
N LEU A 222 -16.40 25.05 -13.74
CA LEU A 222 -15.73 25.25 -12.46
C LEU A 222 -16.69 25.08 -11.28
N SER A 223 -17.93 25.57 -11.40
CA SER A 223 -18.95 25.45 -10.36
C SER A 223 -19.27 24.00 -10.04
N GLY A 224 -19.30 23.11 -11.05
CA GLY A 224 -19.48 21.67 -10.85
C GLY A 224 -18.31 21.05 -10.06
N ALA A 225 -17.07 21.37 -10.44
CA ALA A 225 -15.89 20.88 -9.74
C ALA A 225 -15.83 21.36 -8.27
N ILE A 226 -16.15 22.63 -8.01
CA ILE A 226 -16.22 23.18 -6.64
C ILE A 226 -17.34 22.52 -5.84
N ALA A 227 -18.50 22.29 -6.44
CA ALA A 227 -19.62 21.61 -5.78
C ALA A 227 -19.24 20.19 -5.36
N GLU A 228 -18.52 19.44 -6.20
CA GLU A 228 -18.04 18.10 -5.87
C GLU A 228 -17.03 18.12 -4.71
N VAL A 229 -16.05 19.03 -4.73
CA VAL A 229 -15.10 19.17 -3.61
C VAL A 229 -15.84 19.50 -2.31
N ARG A 230 -16.82 20.40 -2.35
CA ARG A 230 -17.63 20.74 -1.17
C ARG A 230 -18.47 19.55 -0.70
N ALA A 231 -19.09 18.81 -1.61
CA ALA A 231 -19.86 17.61 -1.29
C ALA A 231 -18.98 16.53 -0.65
N SER A 232 -17.75 16.37 -1.13
CA SER A 232 -16.79 15.42 -0.56
C SER A 232 -16.25 15.81 0.82
N ARG A 233 -16.27 17.11 1.15
CA ARG A 233 -15.86 17.63 2.48
C ARG A 233 -16.97 17.58 3.52
N ALA A 234 -18.23 17.46 3.10
CA ALA A 234 -19.33 17.36 4.05
C ALA A 234 -19.11 16.09 4.91
N PRO A 235 -19.05 16.21 6.25
CA PRO A 235 -18.84 15.06 7.10
C PRO A 235 -19.92 14.04 6.79
N ALA A 236 -19.51 12.80 6.51
CA ALA A 236 -20.43 11.68 6.37
C ALA A 236 -21.16 11.55 7.71
N LYS A 237 -22.36 12.15 7.79
CA LYS A 237 -23.22 12.12 8.97
C LYS A 237 -23.89 10.75 9.04
N ILE A 238 -23.12 9.66 9.13
CA ILE A 238 -23.65 8.30 9.23
C ILE A 238 -22.71 7.43 10.08
N MET A 239 -23.28 6.87 11.16
CA MET A 239 -22.82 5.82 12.10
C MET A 239 -22.72 6.19 13.58
N ALA A 240 -23.35 7.29 14.01
CA ALA A 240 -23.94 7.36 15.35
C ALA A 240 -25.46 7.24 15.21
N SER A 241 -25.95 6.02 14.94
CA SER A 241 -27.33 5.69 15.30
C SER A 241 -27.30 5.30 16.78
N ASP A 242 -28.08 6.03 17.58
CA ASP A 242 -28.21 5.95 19.04
C ASP A 242 -28.78 4.61 19.59
N ASP A 243 -28.67 3.50 18.86
CA ASP A 243 -29.25 2.21 19.22
C ASP A 243 -28.15 1.13 19.31
N ASP A 244 -27.40 1.10 20.42
CA ASP A 244 -26.78 -0.12 20.96
C ASP A 244 -26.30 0.11 22.41
N GLN A 245 -27.26 0.34 23.31
CA GLN A 245 -27.09 -0.11 24.70
C GLN A 245 -27.29 -1.62 24.75
N LEU A 246 -26.35 -2.38 24.19
CA LEU A 246 -26.24 -3.82 24.43
C LEU A 246 -25.11 -4.05 25.44
N SER A 247 -25.48 -4.72 26.53
CA SER A 247 -24.65 -5.06 27.68
C SER A 247 -23.30 -5.63 27.26
N VAL A 248 -22.24 -5.02 27.81
CA VAL A 248 -20.85 -5.42 27.64
C VAL A 248 -20.60 -6.72 28.41
N ASP A 249 -20.33 -7.79 27.68
CA ASP A 249 -19.54 -8.91 28.19
C ASP A 249 -18.06 -8.59 27.95
N ASP A 250 -17.28 -8.52 29.04
CA ASP A 250 -15.93 -7.93 29.15
C ASP A 250 -14.78 -8.68 28.43
N ASP A 251 -15.05 -9.60 27.49
CA ASP A 251 -14.03 -10.55 27.02
C ASP A 251 -13.38 -10.24 25.64
N ASP A 252 -13.77 -9.19 24.91
CA ASP A 252 -13.20 -8.90 23.58
C ASP A 252 -12.44 -7.56 23.49
N VAL A 253 -11.23 -7.56 24.05
CA VAL A 253 -10.24 -6.46 24.01
C VAL A 253 -9.93 -5.99 22.58
N SER A 254 -10.13 -6.83 21.55
CA SER A 254 -9.90 -6.43 20.16
C SER A 254 -11.00 -5.51 19.63
N SER A 255 -12.25 -5.70 20.09
CA SER A 255 -13.41 -4.91 19.65
C SER A 255 -13.36 -3.47 20.18
N THR A 256 -12.92 -3.29 21.42
CA THR A 256 -12.76 -1.97 22.06
C THR A 256 -11.66 -1.17 21.37
N ALA A 257 -10.57 -1.82 20.99
CA ALA A 257 -9.50 -1.20 20.22
C ALA A 257 -10.00 -0.73 18.84
N HIS A 258 -10.72 -1.58 18.10
CA HIS A 258 -11.27 -1.19 16.79
C HIS A 258 -12.24 -0.02 16.87
N ARG A 259 -13.10 0.04 17.90
CA ARG A 259 -13.99 1.19 18.13
C ARG A 259 -13.23 2.46 18.50
N GLN A 260 -12.23 2.36 19.36
CA GLN A 260 -11.37 3.48 19.72
C GLN A 260 -10.58 4.02 18.51
N TYR A 261 -10.09 3.14 17.64
CA TYR A 261 -9.40 3.56 16.41
C TYR A 261 -10.34 4.21 15.40
N ALA A 262 -11.57 3.70 15.24
CA ALA A 262 -12.57 4.33 14.37
C ALA A 262 -13.01 5.70 14.89
N ALA A 263 -13.25 5.82 16.20
CA ALA A 263 -13.58 7.08 16.85
C ALA A 263 -12.41 8.09 16.77
N GLN A 264 -11.18 7.64 17.02
CA GLN A 264 -9.99 8.49 16.90
C GLN A 264 -9.76 8.96 15.45
N ALA A 265 -9.96 8.10 14.45
CA ALA A 265 -9.86 8.48 13.04
C ALA A 265 -10.93 9.52 12.66
N GLN A 266 -12.12 9.45 13.25
CA GLN A 266 -13.20 10.41 13.04
C GLN A 266 -12.93 11.75 13.72
N ASP A 267 -12.32 11.76 14.91
CA ASP A 267 -11.89 12.98 15.61
C ASP A 267 -10.71 13.67 14.92
N GLU A 268 -9.73 12.92 14.41
CA GLU A 268 -8.62 13.46 13.61
C GLU A 268 -9.13 14.12 12.31
N MET A 269 -10.19 13.57 11.69
CA MET A 269 -10.83 14.16 10.51
C MET A 269 -11.51 15.52 10.80
N ASN A 270 -11.93 15.75 12.05
CA ASN A 270 -12.55 17.01 12.45
C ASN A 270 -11.52 18.11 12.79
N LEU A 271 -10.29 17.73 13.14
CA LEU A 271 -9.22 18.67 13.55
C LEU A 271 -8.44 19.29 12.39
N ASP A 272 -8.32 18.61 11.25
CA ASP A 272 -7.57 19.10 10.07
C ASP A 272 -8.38 20.07 9.17
N LEU A 273 -9.56 20.53 9.62
CA LEU A 273 -10.52 21.30 8.82
C LEU A 273 -10.30 22.82 8.79
N ASP A 274 -9.31 23.37 9.50
CA ASP A 274 -8.97 24.80 9.47
C ASP A 274 -7.94 25.12 8.36
N PHE A 275 -8.34 24.95 7.09
CA PHE A 275 -7.60 25.54 5.96
C PHE A 275 -8.39 26.71 5.37
N THR A 276 -7.84 27.92 5.56
CA THR A 276 -8.40 29.19 5.10
C THR A 276 -8.57 29.19 3.58
N ILE A 277 -9.82 29.28 3.11
CA ILE A 277 -10.12 29.65 1.73
C ILE A 277 -9.78 31.14 1.63
N VAL A 278 -8.74 31.49 0.86
CA VAL A 278 -8.54 32.88 0.41
C VAL A 278 -9.69 33.19 -0.52
N ASN A 279 -10.58 34.09 -0.11
CA ASN A 279 -11.68 34.54 -0.95
C ASN A 279 -11.11 35.32 -2.14
N ASP A 280 -11.68 35.08 -3.32
CA ASP A 280 -11.29 35.70 -4.60
C ASP A 280 -11.49 37.24 -4.65
N ASP A 281 -11.97 37.88 -3.57
CA ASP A 281 -12.15 39.34 -3.51
C ASP A 281 -10.83 40.12 -3.27
N GLU A 282 -9.68 39.43 -3.16
CA GLU A 282 -8.35 40.03 -2.96
C GLU A 282 -7.29 39.70 -4.04
N LEU A 283 -7.68 39.25 -5.24
CA LEU A 283 -6.75 39.02 -6.38
C LEU A 283 -7.04 39.91 -7.59
#